data_AF-A0A178M8R6-F1
#
_entry.id   AF-A0A178M8R6-F1
#
_cell.length_a   1.000
_cell.length_b   1.000
_cell.length_c   1.000
_cell.angle_alpha   90.00
_cell.angle_beta   90.00
_cell.angle_gamma   90.00
#
_symmetry.space_group_name_H-M   'P 1'
#
loop_
_entity.id
_entity.type
_entity.pdbx_description
1 polymer ?
#
loop_
_entity_poly.entity_id
_entity_poly.type
_entity_poly.pdbx_seq_one_letter_code
_entity_poly.pdbx_strand_id
1 'polypeptide(L)'
;MRVVIREVLNVGGFFAGETVTLAAQRWPDGGPEQTVTIDDAALTNVIARHLLAPGMILELQFAGDRVEQATLLGAPDYAALRAAWRQPPIRPTPTPRVLSFRCPACKVWVAATGDPPVCAVCGAAAPQS
;
A
#
# COMPACT_ATOMS: atom_id res chain seq x y z
N MET A 1 6.47 9.23 3.46
CA MET A 1 5.59 9.16 4.66
C MET A 1 4.71 7.91 4.55
N ARG A 2 4.45 7.19 5.64
CA ARG A 2 3.51 6.05 5.63
C ARG A 2 2.19 6.43 6.28
N VAL A 3 1.09 6.04 5.65
CA VAL A 3 -0.26 6.31 6.14
C VAL A 3 -1.12 5.06 6.08
N VAL A 4 -2.10 4.98 6.97
CA VAL A 4 -3.20 4.02 6.90
C VAL A 4 -4.46 4.73 6.42
N ILE A 5 -5.16 4.10 5.49
CA ILE A 5 -6.45 4.60 4.99
C ILE A 5 -7.50 4.40 6.10
N ARG A 6 -8.19 5.47 6.47
CA ARG A 6 -9.35 5.42 7.38
C ARG A 6 -10.65 5.37 6.60
N GLU A 7 -10.76 6.19 5.57
CA GLU A 7 -11.94 6.26 4.72
C GLU A 7 -11.55 6.63 3.29
N VAL A 8 -12.33 6.15 2.32
CA VAL A 8 -12.25 6.57 0.92
C VAL A 8 -13.35 7.61 0.71
N LEU A 9 -12.97 8.87 0.59
CA LEU A 9 -13.91 9.99 0.53
C LEU A 9 -14.46 10.19 -0.88
N ASN A 10 -13.63 9.96 -1.91
CA ASN A 10 -14.03 10.09 -3.30
C ASN A 10 -13.15 9.24 -4.21
N VAL A 11 -13.76 8.68 -5.25
CA VAL A 11 -13.07 8.08 -6.39
C VAL A 11 -13.64 8.72 -7.65
N GLY A 12 -12.88 9.61 -8.29
CA GLY A 12 -13.42 10.38 -9.41
C GLY A 12 -12.38 11.27 -10.10
N GLY A 13 -12.73 11.80 -11.26
CA GLY A 13 -11.91 12.77 -11.98
C GLY A 13 -12.38 14.19 -11.74
N PHE A 14 -11.49 15.08 -11.31
CA PHE A 14 -11.67 16.52 -11.51
C PHE A 14 -10.97 16.92 -12.81
N PHE A 15 -11.17 18.15 -13.31
CA PHE A 15 -10.70 18.65 -14.62
C PHE A 15 -9.21 18.45 -14.98
N ALA A 16 -8.39 17.82 -14.12
CA ALA A 16 -6.97 17.52 -14.30
C ALA A 16 -6.60 16.01 -14.29
N GLY A 17 -7.55 15.07 -14.24
CA GLY A 17 -7.26 13.62 -14.33
C GLY A 17 -8.07 12.76 -13.37
N GLU A 18 -7.86 11.43 -13.42
CA GLU A 18 -8.48 10.48 -12.49
C GLU A 18 -7.77 10.49 -11.14
N THR A 19 -8.53 10.63 -10.04
CA THR A 19 -7.97 10.76 -8.68
C THR A 19 -8.73 9.93 -7.65
N VAL A 20 -8.11 9.73 -6.49
CA VAL A 20 -8.74 9.20 -5.29
C VAL A 20 -8.42 10.11 -4.10
N THR A 21 -9.45 10.45 -3.33
CA THR A 21 -9.32 11.24 -2.10
C THR A 21 -9.59 10.34 -0.89
N LEU A 22 -8.67 10.37 0.06
CA LEU A 22 -8.64 9.48 1.23
C LEU A 22 -8.61 10.32 2.50
N ALA A 23 -9.35 9.91 3.53
CA ALA A 23 -9.00 10.24 4.90
C ALA A 23 -7.95 9.23 5.36
N ALA A 24 -6.79 9.72 5.75
CA ALA A 24 -5.66 8.88 6.14
C ALA A 24 -5.03 9.37 7.44
N GLN A 25 -4.41 8.45 8.18
CA GLN A 25 -3.63 8.78 9.38
C GLN A 25 -2.21 8.29 9.23
N ARG A 26 -1.27 8.92 9.94
CA ARG A 26 0.10 8.45 10.00
C ARG A 26 0.16 7.03 10.61
N TRP A 27 0.96 6.17 9.99
CA TRP A 27 1.26 4.83 10.48
C TRP A 27 2.68 4.77 11.07
N PRO A 28 2.95 3.99 12.14
CA PRO A 28 2.01 3.16 12.91
C PRO A 28 1.34 3.89 14.08
N ASP A 29 1.92 5.01 14.51
CA ASP A 29 1.65 5.62 15.81
C ASP A 29 0.25 6.25 15.93
N GLY A 30 -0.46 6.38 14.81
CA GLY A 30 -1.66 7.20 14.74
C GLY A 30 -1.29 8.69 14.78
N GLY A 31 -2.22 9.52 14.37
CA GLY A 31 -2.07 10.96 14.29
C GLY A 31 -3.39 11.57 13.86
N PRO A 32 -3.47 12.91 13.71
CA PRO A 32 -4.68 13.52 13.18
C PRO A 32 -4.99 12.94 11.79
N GLU A 33 -6.29 12.80 11.52
CA GLU A 33 -6.74 12.46 10.17
C GLU A 33 -6.40 13.62 9.24
N GLN A 34 -5.87 13.27 8.07
CA GLN A 34 -5.55 14.20 7.01
C GLN A 34 -6.17 13.71 5.71
N THR A 35 -6.65 14.66 4.92
CA THR A 35 -7.16 14.39 3.59
C THR A 35 -5.99 14.32 2.62
N VAL A 36 -5.87 13.21 1.89
CA VAL A 36 -4.85 13.01 0.86
C VAL A 36 -5.53 12.74 -0.47
N THR A 37 -5.23 13.55 -1.47
CA THR A 37 -5.65 13.30 -2.86
C THR A 37 -4.48 12.75 -3.66
N ILE A 38 -4.70 11.61 -4.31
CA ILE A 38 -3.69 10.88 -5.08
C ILE A 38 -4.20 10.77 -6.51
N ASP A 39 -3.37 11.19 -7.47
CA ASP A 39 -3.65 10.97 -8.89
C ASP A 39 -3.48 9.49 -9.24
N ASP A 40 -4.31 8.96 -10.12
CA ASP A 40 -4.24 7.54 -10.54
C ASP A 40 -2.85 7.18 -11.08
N ALA A 41 -2.22 8.13 -11.80
CA ALA A 41 -0.86 7.99 -12.32
C ALA A 41 0.24 7.93 -11.23
N ALA A 42 -0.03 8.44 -10.02
CA ALA A 42 0.90 8.37 -8.89
C ALA A 42 0.84 7.00 -8.19
N LEU A 43 -0.16 6.15 -8.47
CA LEU A 43 -0.27 4.81 -7.90
C LEU A 43 0.71 3.85 -8.58
N THR A 44 1.71 3.39 -7.86
CA THR A 44 2.85 2.65 -8.46
C THR A 44 2.59 1.15 -8.60
N ASN A 45 1.90 0.55 -7.63
CA ASN A 45 1.69 -0.89 -7.52
C ASN A 45 0.25 -1.25 -7.14
N VAL A 46 -0.70 -0.40 -7.51
CA VAL A 46 -2.14 -0.65 -7.32
C VAL A 46 -2.79 -0.93 -8.67
N ILE A 47 -3.67 -1.93 -8.74
CA ILE A 47 -4.32 -2.33 -10.00
C ILE A 47 -5.23 -1.21 -10.49
N ALA A 48 -6.07 -0.66 -9.60
CA ALA A 48 -6.94 0.48 -9.86
C ALA A 48 -7.27 1.20 -8.55
N ARG A 49 -7.40 2.53 -8.59
CA ARG A 49 -7.68 3.37 -7.40
C ARG A 49 -8.92 2.99 -6.58
N HIS A 50 -9.97 2.47 -7.22
CA HIS A 50 -11.22 2.09 -6.54
C HIS A 50 -11.07 0.83 -5.67
N LEU A 51 -9.94 0.13 -5.77
CA LEU A 51 -9.63 -1.05 -4.97
C LEU A 51 -8.94 -0.69 -3.65
N LEU A 52 -8.57 0.58 -3.46
CA LEU A 52 -8.11 1.07 -2.17
C LEU A 52 -9.25 1.02 -1.15
N ALA A 53 -8.95 0.51 0.04
CA ALA A 53 -9.93 0.32 1.09
C ALA A 53 -9.37 0.71 2.46
N PRO A 54 -10.24 0.99 3.45
CA PRO A 54 -9.82 1.22 4.83
C PRO A 54 -8.90 0.12 5.38
N GLY A 55 -7.92 0.52 6.18
CA GLY A 55 -6.91 -0.35 6.76
C GLY A 55 -5.72 -0.66 5.86
N MET A 56 -5.76 -0.29 4.57
CA MET A 56 -4.57 -0.39 3.70
C MET A 56 -3.51 0.62 4.11
N ILE A 57 -2.24 0.23 3.95
CA ILE A 57 -1.08 1.05 4.27
C ILE A 57 -0.39 1.48 2.98
N LEU A 58 -0.29 2.79 2.79
CA LEU A 58 0.41 3.40 1.66
C LEU A 58 1.72 4.04 2.13
N GLU A 59 2.76 3.88 1.33
CA GLU A 59 3.92 4.75 1.36
C GLU A 59 3.77 5.85 0.32
N LEU A 60 3.74 7.08 0.79
CA LEU A 60 3.56 8.29 0.01
C LEU A 60 4.89 9.04 -0.12
N GLN A 61 5.24 9.42 -1.34
CA GLN A 61 6.31 10.36 -1.63
C GLN A 61 5.68 11.65 -2.17
N PHE A 62 6.14 12.78 -1.66
CA PHE A 62 5.58 14.10 -1.98
C PHE A 62 6.59 14.93 -2.74
N ALA A 63 6.09 15.68 -3.73
CA ALA A 63 6.79 16.78 -4.39
C ALA A 63 6.07 18.08 -4.03
N GLY A 64 6.56 18.75 -2.97
CA GLY A 64 5.82 19.83 -2.31
C GLY A 64 4.56 19.29 -1.63
N ASP A 65 3.39 19.80 -1.99
CA ASP A 65 2.11 19.40 -1.40
C ASP A 65 1.40 18.27 -2.19
N ARG A 66 1.94 17.87 -3.35
CA ARG A 66 1.34 16.83 -4.20
C ARG A 66 2.00 15.48 -3.96
N VAL A 67 1.18 14.43 -3.93
CA VAL A 67 1.67 13.04 -3.93
C VAL A 67 2.24 12.73 -5.31
N GLU A 68 3.55 12.51 -5.38
CA GLU A 68 4.25 12.10 -6.59
C GLU A 68 4.16 10.57 -6.78
N GLN A 69 4.26 9.82 -5.68
CA GLN A 69 4.15 8.36 -5.70
C GLN A 69 3.39 7.84 -4.48
N ALA A 70 2.53 6.85 -4.72
CA ALA A 70 1.80 6.12 -3.71
C ALA A 70 1.95 4.61 -3.94
N THR A 71 2.58 3.94 -2.99
CA THR A 71 2.88 2.50 -3.05
C THR A 71 2.11 1.78 -1.94
N LEU A 72 1.28 0.80 -2.30
CA LEU A 72 0.62 -0.10 -1.37
C LEU A 72 1.63 -1.05 -0.74
N LEU A 73 1.79 -0.97 0.58
CA LEU A 73 2.70 -1.82 1.36
C LEU A 73 2.00 -2.97 2.07
N GLY A 74 0.73 -2.77 2.44
CA GLY A 74 -0.02 -3.78 3.17
C GLY A 74 -1.52 -3.49 3.28
N ALA A 75 -2.26 -4.48 3.75
CA ALA A 75 -3.70 -4.46 3.91
C ALA A 75 -4.12 -5.25 5.18
N PRO A 76 -5.33 -5.05 5.72
CA PRO A 76 -5.76 -5.72 6.95
C PRO A 76 -5.87 -7.24 6.78
N ASP A 77 -6.25 -7.69 5.59
CA ASP A 77 -6.39 -9.10 5.24
C ASP A 77 -5.77 -9.42 3.87
N TYR A 78 -5.60 -10.73 3.61
CA TYR A 78 -4.99 -11.22 2.37
C TYR A 78 -5.83 -10.91 1.13
N ALA A 79 -7.16 -10.98 1.24
CA ALA A 79 -8.05 -10.78 0.10
C ALA A 79 -7.99 -9.33 -0.38
N ALA A 80 -8.03 -8.37 0.55
CA ALA A 80 -7.86 -6.95 0.28
C ALA A 80 -6.51 -6.65 -0.38
N LEU A 81 -5.41 -7.19 0.16
CA LEU A 81 -4.09 -7.02 -0.45
C LEU A 81 -4.07 -7.59 -1.87
N ARG A 82 -4.56 -8.82 -2.05
CA ARG A 82 -4.53 -9.52 -3.34
C ARG A 82 -5.39 -8.83 -4.39
N ALA A 83 -6.52 -8.25 -3.99
CA ALA A 83 -7.42 -7.55 -4.90
C ALA A 83 -6.79 -6.25 -5.42
N ALA A 84 -6.11 -5.48 -4.57
CA ALA A 84 -5.57 -4.18 -4.95
C ALA A 84 -4.14 -4.21 -5.49
N TRP A 85 -3.31 -5.17 -5.06
CA TRP A 85 -1.87 -5.18 -5.34
C TRP A 85 -1.54 -5.63 -6.77
N ARG A 86 -0.95 -4.72 -7.55
CA ARG A 86 -0.33 -5.04 -8.84
C ARG A 86 1.04 -5.66 -8.58
N GLN A 87 1.11 -6.98 -8.69
CA GLN A 87 2.36 -7.70 -8.48
C GLN A 87 3.41 -7.33 -9.55
N PRO A 88 4.66 -7.08 -9.15
CA PRO A 88 5.73 -6.89 -10.11
C PRO A 88 5.97 -8.19 -10.89
N PRO A 89 6.49 -8.12 -12.13
CA PRO A 89 6.84 -9.30 -12.89
C PRO A 89 7.77 -10.23 -12.10
N ILE A 90 7.37 -11.49 -11.94
CA ILE A 90 8.14 -12.49 -11.21
C ILE A 90 9.04 -13.21 -12.21
N ARG A 91 10.36 -13.10 -12.01
CA ARG A 91 11.30 -13.93 -12.77
C ARG A 91 11.21 -15.37 -12.29
N PRO A 92 11.21 -16.38 -13.18
CA PRO A 92 11.24 -17.77 -12.78
C PRO A 92 12.46 -18.04 -11.90
N THR A 93 12.23 -18.67 -10.75
CA THR A 93 13.29 -19.14 -9.83
C THR A 93 13.13 -20.64 -9.61
N PRO A 94 14.23 -21.39 -9.41
CA PRO A 94 14.15 -22.82 -9.09
C PRO A 94 13.62 -23.09 -7.68
N THR A 95 13.53 -22.06 -6.83
CA THR A 95 13.07 -22.14 -5.45
C THR A 95 11.72 -21.44 -5.25
N PRO A 96 10.85 -21.95 -4.36
CA PRO A 96 9.63 -21.26 -3.94
C PRO A 96 9.96 -19.89 -3.34
N ARG A 97 9.12 -18.88 -3.64
CA ARG A 97 9.28 -17.52 -3.14
C ARG A 97 8.01 -17.06 -2.42
N VAL A 98 8.18 -16.48 -1.22
CA VAL A 98 7.11 -15.79 -0.51
C VAL A 98 6.87 -14.44 -1.18
N LEU A 99 5.64 -14.21 -1.67
CA LEU A 99 5.25 -12.94 -2.30
C LEU A 99 4.56 -11.97 -1.32
N SER A 100 3.89 -12.53 -0.32
CA SER A 100 3.19 -11.77 0.71
C SER A 100 3.02 -12.63 1.94
N PHE A 101 2.96 -12.02 3.11
CA PHE A 101 2.76 -12.74 4.37
C PHE A 101 2.08 -11.84 5.42
N ARG A 102 1.53 -12.45 6.46
CA ARG A 102 1.05 -11.70 7.63
C ARG A 102 2.23 -11.36 8.54
N CYS A 103 2.54 -10.07 8.65
CA CYS A 103 3.66 -9.61 9.46
C CYS A 103 3.37 -9.80 10.96
N PRO A 104 4.23 -10.48 11.73
CA PRO A 104 4.01 -10.69 13.16
C PRO A 104 4.15 -9.39 13.98
N ALA A 105 4.92 -8.41 13.50
CA ALA A 105 5.08 -7.11 14.15
C ALA A 105 3.93 -6.14 13.82
N CYS A 106 3.65 -5.93 12.53
CA CYS A 106 2.62 -4.99 12.09
C CYS A 106 1.18 -5.54 12.17
N LYS A 107 1.02 -6.86 12.32
CA LYS A 107 -0.26 -7.61 12.35
C LYS A 107 -1.14 -7.50 11.09
N VAL A 108 -0.62 -6.90 10.02
CA VAL A 108 -1.25 -6.75 8.69
C VAL A 108 -0.63 -7.71 7.67
N TRP A 109 -1.33 -7.93 6.56
CA TRP A 109 -0.78 -8.61 5.38
C TRP A 109 0.05 -7.63 4.57
N VAL A 110 1.27 -8.02 4.20
CA VAL A 110 2.22 -7.16 3.49
C VAL A 110 2.76 -7.84 2.24
N ALA A 111 3.13 -7.04 1.25
CA ALA A 111 3.99 -7.51 0.18
C ALA A 111 5.38 -7.86 0.76
N ALA A 112 5.93 -9.00 0.35
CA ALA A 112 7.29 -9.38 0.71
C ALA A 112 8.29 -8.65 -0.21
N THR A 113 9.35 -8.10 0.38
CA THR A 113 10.45 -7.47 -0.37
C THR A 113 11.78 -8.13 -0.02
N GLY A 114 12.76 -8.03 -0.92
CA GLY A 114 14.09 -8.61 -0.71
C GLY A 114 14.19 -10.12 -0.91
N ASP A 115 15.39 -10.63 -0.65
CA ASP A 115 15.76 -12.04 -0.53
C ASP A 115 16.92 -12.14 0.48
N PRO A 116 16.68 -12.61 1.72
CA PRO A 116 15.46 -13.24 2.23
C PRO A 116 14.27 -12.27 2.35
N PRO A 117 13.01 -12.77 2.31
CA PRO A 117 11.83 -11.94 2.32
C PRO A 117 11.61 -11.21 3.66
N VAL A 118 11.40 -9.89 3.58
CA VAL A 118 11.09 -9.02 4.72
C VAL A 118 9.80 -8.23 4.50
N CYS A 119 9.28 -7.68 5.59
CA CYS A 119 8.05 -6.89 5.62
C CYS A 119 8.30 -5.51 4.99
N ALA A 120 7.59 -5.17 3.92
CA ALA A 120 7.73 -3.86 3.27
C ALA A 120 7.40 -2.65 4.20
N VAL A 121 6.66 -2.88 5.29
CA VAL A 121 6.25 -1.83 6.24
C VAL A 121 7.30 -1.59 7.34
N CYS A 122 7.89 -2.65 7.92
CA CYS A 122 8.77 -2.52 9.11
C CYS A 122 10.12 -3.23 8.99
N GLY A 123 10.38 -3.96 7.90
CA GLY A 123 11.61 -4.71 7.70
C GLY A 123 11.72 -6.02 8.48
N ALA A 124 10.73 -6.40 9.29
CA ALA A 124 10.74 -7.68 9.99
C ALA A 124 10.77 -8.87 9.01
N ALA A 125 11.55 -9.90 9.33
CA ALA A 125 11.65 -11.10 8.53
C ALA A 125 10.29 -11.79 8.35
N ALA A 126 10.06 -12.37 7.17
CA ALA A 126 8.94 -13.26 6.97
C ALA A 126 9.06 -14.46 7.94
N PRO A 127 7.94 -14.95 8.50
CA PRO A 127 7.97 -16.18 9.28
C PRO A 127 8.47 -17.33 8.41
N GLN A 128 9.39 -18.12 8.96
CA GLN A 128 9.85 -19.34 8.31
C GLN A 128 8.70 -20.34 8.35
N SER A 129 8.21 -20.74 7.16
CA SER A 129 7.20 -21.78 6.97
C SER A 129 7.82 -23.16 6.98
#